data_AF-A0A6V7Y3S9-F1
#
_entry.id   AF-A0A6V7Y3S9-F1
#
_cell.length_a   1.000
_cell.length_b   1.000
_cell.length_c   1.000
_cell.angle_alpha   90.00
_cell.angle_beta   90.00
_cell.angle_gamma   90.00
#
_symmetry.space_group_name_H-M   'P 1'
#
loop_
_entity.id
_entity.type
_entity.pdbx_description
1 polymer ?
#
loop_
_entity_poly.entity_id
_entity_poly.type
_entity_poly.pdbx_seq_one_letter_code
_entity_poly.pdbx_strand_id
1 'polypeptide(L)'
;MEVEEPEISATTENTMSLGIEVEKKESEVNSEIGDISGELSSPFDDPVSRTRCLIQFIRLRNQRAEAELAQQNALKKQKMDAQATLQNARNELAQAKSEQLHWERKFNNLNHERHDVLNKLKALHQKEIERKRHKEEAERQRQILAAAAEEQQRLAVAAAAAAAQQQQQQQLTLIFNLNNFNNI
;
A
#
# COMPACT_ATOMS: atom_id res chain seq x y z
N MET A 1 25.55 16.41 -13.75
CA MET A 1 24.11 16.62 -13.47
C MET A 1 23.93 16.27 -12.01
N GLU A 2 24.17 17.24 -11.16
CA GLU A 2 23.81 17.18 -9.74
C GLU A 2 22.32 17.51 -9.70
N VAL A 3 21.51 16.58 -9.21
CA VAL A 3 20.07 16.78 -9.04
C VAL A 3 19.84 17.04 -7.56
N GLU A 4 19.33 18.24 -7.32
CA GLU A 4 19.00 18.86 -6.04
C GLU A 4 18.07 17.99 -5.19
N GLU A 5 18.38 17.90 -3.89
CA GLU A 5 17.47 17.41 -2.86
C GLU A 5 16.50 18.54 -2.47
N PRO A 6 15.17 18.30 -2.34
CA PRO A 6 14.26 19.33 -1.87
C PRO A 6 14.30 19.47 -0.35
N GLU A 7 14.54 20.70 0.10
CA GLU A 7 14.31 21.18 1.46
C GLU A 7 12.87 20.91 1.90
N ILE A 8 12.69 20.26 3.06
CA ILE A 8 11.38 20.16 3.70
C ILE A 8 11.43 20.89 5.04
N SER A 9 10.90 22.10 4.97
CA SER A 9 10.41 22.99 6.02
C SER A 9 10.12 22.32 7.37
N ALA A 10 10.90 22.71 8.38
CA ALA A 10 10.65 22.43 9.78
C ALA A 10 9.45 23.27 10.26
N THR A 11 8.28 22.63 10.32
CA THR A 11 7.06 23.24 10.85
C THR A 11 7.04 23.21 12.38
N THR A 12 7.28 24.40 12.94
CA THR A 12 6.70 24.94 14.18
C THR A 12 6.79 24.07 15.43
N GLU A 13 7.81 24.35 16.25
CA GLU A 13 7.77 24.12 17.69
C GLU A 13 6.58 24.88 18.29
N ASN A 14 5.49 24.17 18.57
CA ASN A 14 4.40 24.71 19.38
C ASN A 14 4.76 24.44 20.86
N THR A 15 5.71 25.21 21.38
CA THR A 15 5.95 25.33 22.82
C THR A 15 4.78 26.10 23.43
N MET A 16 3.69 25.38 23.69
CA MET A 16 2.64 25.85 24.60
C MET A 16 3.25 25.91 26.01
N SER A 17 3.86 27.04 26.33
CA SER A 17 4.19 27.42 27.69
C SER A 17 2.87 27.59 28.44
N LEU A 18 2.44 26.55 29.14
CA LEU A 18 1.41 26.65 30.16
C LEU A 18 2.01 27.43 31.34
N GLY A 19 2.01 28.76 31.18
CA GLY A 19 2.18 29.69 32.28
C GLY A 19 1.10 29.37 33.30
N ILE A 20 1.53 28.94 34.48
CA ILE A 20 0.65 28.86 35.64
C ILE A 20 0.28 30.31 35.97
N GLU A 21 -0.90 30.74 35.54
CA GLU A 21 -1.52 31.97 36.02
C GLU A 21 -1.81 31.77 37.51
N VAL A 22 -0.87 32.18 38.34
CA VAL A 22 -1.13 32.41 39.75
C VAL A 22 -1.99 33.67 39.80
N GLU A 23 -3.32 33.49 39.87
CA GLU A 23 -4.23 34.57 40.26
C GLU A 23 -3.76 35.13 41.61
N LYS A 24 -3.00 36.24 41.55
CA LYS A 24 -2.81 37.11 42.71
C LYS A 24 -4.17 37.75 42.94
N LYS A 25 -4.96 37.18 43.85
CA LYS A 25 -5.99 37.95 44.53
C LYS A 25 -5.29 39.04 45.32
N GLU A 26 -5.23 40.23 44.73
CA GLU A 26 -4.97 41.46 45.44
C GLU A 26 -6.11 41.62 46.44
N SER A 27 -5.87 41.22 47.69
CA SER A 27 -6.70 41.65 48.80
C SER A 27 -6.39 43.13 49.03
N GLU A 28 -7.29 44.00 48.58
CA GLU A 28 -7.35 45.39 49.00
C GLU A 28 -7.38 45.42 50.54
N VAL A 29 -6.24 45.71 51.14
CA VAL A 29 -6.17 46.10 52.55
C VAL A 29 -6.42 47.60 52.56
N ASN A 30 -7.64 47.99 52.89
CA ASN A 30 -7.95 49.37 53.26
C ASN A 30 -7.06 49.74 54.45
N SER A 31 -5.99 50.49 54.18
CA SER A 31 -5.15 51.11 55.19
C SER A 31 -5.80 52.41 55.61
N GLU A 32 -6.72 52.33 56.58
CA GLU A 32 -7.06 53.50 57.39
C GLU A 32 -5.82 53.88 58.21
N ILE A 33 -5.10 54.89 57.73
CA ILE A 33 -4.03 55.55 58.48
C ILE A 33 -4.73 56.40 59.55
N GLY A 34 -4.92 55.80 60.72
CA GLY A 34 -5.20 56.53 61.95
C GLY A 34 -3.89 56.90 62.63
N ASP A 35 -3.66 58.19 62.83
CA ASP A 35 -2.57 58.72 63.65
C ASP A 35 -2.62 58.11 65.06
N ILE A 36 -1.61 57.33 65.43
CA ILE A 36 -1.36 56.94 66.83
C ILE A 36 0.11 57.19 67.14
N SER A 37 0.39 58.40 67.62
CA SER A 37 1.58 58.71 68.39
C SER A 37 1.49 58.01 69.75
N GLY A 38 1.82 56.73 69.76
CA GLY A 38 2.03 55.91 70.96
C GLY A 38 3.17 54.94 70.66
N GLU A 39 4.09 54.79 71.61
CA GLU A 39 5.25 53.90 71.52
C GLU A 39 4.91 52.61 70.76
N LEU A 40 5.69 52.28 69.73
CA LEU A 40 5.59 51.02 68.98
C LEU A 40 5.96 49.86 69.92
N SER A 41 5.04 49.50 70.81
CA SER A 41 5.10 48.30 71.63
C SER A 41 5.25 47.13 70.68
N SER A 42 6.34 46.36 70.83
CA SER A 42 6.55 45.17 70.05
C SER A 42 5.35 44.23 70.23
N PRO A 43 4.89 43.53 69.19
CA PRO A 43 3.84 42.51 69.34
C PRO A 43 4.27 41.37 70.29
N PHE A 44 5.54 41.35 70.68
CA PHE A 44 6.09 40.44 71.68
C PHE A 44 6.05 40.98 73.11
N ASP A 45 5.79 42.28 73.33
CA ASP A 45 5.76 42.90 74.67
C ASP A 45 4.44 42.63 75.40
N ASP A 46 3.32 42.49 74.66
CA ASP A 46 2.01 42.07 75.20
C ASP A 46 1.82 40.54 75.09
N PRO A 47 1.50 39.83 76.20
CA PRO A 47 1.29 38.38 76.19
C PRO A 47 0.15 37.92 75.26
N VAL A 48 -0.89 38.74 75.05
CA VAL A 48 -2.00 38.39 74.16
C VAL A 48 -1.57 38.45 72.69
N SER A 49 -0.84 39.50 72.32
CA SER A 49 -0.29 39.68 70.97
C SER A 49 0.77 38.63 70.62
N ARG A 50 1.64 38.28 71.58
CA ARG A 50 2.61 37.19 71.44
C ARG A 50 1.93 35.84 71.14
N THR A 51 0.84 35.55 71.84
CA THR A 51 0.06 34.31 71.63
C THR A 51 -0.57 34.29 70.24
N ARG A 52 -1.12 35.41 69.77
CA ARG A 52 -1.66 35.53 68.40
C ARG A 52 -0.60 35.29 67.33
N CYS A 53 0.60 35.85 67.48
CA CYS A 53 1.72 35.60 66.56
C CYS A 53 2.13 34.12 66.53
N LEU A 54 2.21 33.46 67.69
CA LEU A 54 2.55 32.04 67.76
C LEU A 54 1.50 31.16 67.05
N ILE A 55 0.21 31.45 67.27
CA ILE A 55 -0.90 30.74 66.61
C ILE A 55 -0.82 30.93 65.08
N GLN A 56 -0.55 32.15 64.60
CA GLN A 56 -0.37 32.42 63.18
C GLN A 56 0.84 31.68 62.60
N PHE A 57 1.96 31.65 63.31
CA PHE A 57 3.16 30.92 62.89
C PHE A 57 2.89 29.41 62.75
N ILE A 58 2.21 28.80 63.72
CA ILE A 58 1.84 27.38 63.66
C ILE A 58 0.91 27.13 62.47
N ARG A 59 -0.08 28.01 62.25
CA ARG A 59 -1.01 27.90 61.11
C ARG A 59 -0.27 27.96 59.77
N LEU A 60 0.62 28.93 59.59
CA LEU A 60 1.40 29.08 58.35
C LEU A 60 2.33 27.89 58.11
N ARG A 61 2.93 27.34 59.18
CA ARG A 61 3.76 26.13 59.07
C ARG A 61 2.94 24.91 58.62
N ASN A 62 1.74 24.73 59.16
CA ASN A 62 0.85 23.64 58.76
C ASN A 62 0.38 23.82 57.30
N GLN A 63 -0.01 25.04 56.91
CA GLN A 63 -0.38 25.34 55.53
C GLN A 63 0.76 25.07 54.55
N ARG A 64 2.00 25.41 54.92
CA ARG A 64 3.17 25.09 54.10
C ARG A 64 3.37 23.57 53.96
N ALA A 65 3.25 22.81 55.05
CA ALA A 65 3.37 21.35 55.00
C ALA A 65 2.25 20.71 54.14
N GLU A 66 1.02 21.19 54.24
CA GLU A 66 -0.11 20.76 53.40
C GLU A 66 0.12 21.11 51.92
N ALA A 67 0.61 22.30 51.62
CA ALA A 67 0.94 22.73 50.27
C ALA A 67 2.09 21.89 49.66
N GLU A 68 3.14 21.62 50.42
CA GLU A 68 4.25 20.76 49.99
C GLU A 68 3.77 19.33 49.70
N LEU A 69 2.90 18.76 50.55
CA LEU A 69 2.30 17.44 50.31
C LEU A 69 1.40 17.43 49.07
N ALA A 70 0.58 18.48 48.87
CA ALA A 70 -0.26 18.61 47.70
C ALA A 70 0.56 18.68 46.40
N GLN A 71 1.67 19.42 46.41
CA GLN A 71 2.60 19.48 45.28
C GLN A 71 3.23 18.12 44.97
N GLN A 72 3.69 17.39 46.00
CA GLN A 72 4.25 16.04 45.80
C GLN A 72 3.22 15.07 45.21
N ASN A 73 1.97 15.11 45.68
CA ASN A 73 0.89 14.28 45.16
C ASN A 73 0.54 14.63 43.71
N ALA A 74 0.49 15.93 43.37
CA ALA A 74 0.26 16.39 42.00
C ALA A 74 1.37 15.90 41.05
N LEU A 75 2.64 16.03 41.46
CA LEU A 75 3.78 15.58 40.67
C LEU A 75 3.80 14.06 40.50
N LYS A 76 3.43 13.30 41.54
CA LYS A 76 3.29 11.84 41.44
C LYS A 76 2.19 11.45 40.45
N LYS A 77 1.04 12.13 40.49
CA LYS A 77 -0.06 11.91 39.54
C LYS A 77 0.41 12.20 38.10
N GLN A 78 1.04 13.35 37.88
CA GLN A 78 1.56 13.72 36.56
C GLN A 78 2.55 12.68 36.00
N LYS A 79 3.43 12.14 36.85
CA LYS A 79 4.36 11.06 36.45
C LYS A 79 3.63 9.78 36.07
N MET A 80 2.61 9.38 36.83
CA MET A 80 1.80 8.21 36.52
C MET A 80 1.04 8.39 35.20
N ASP A 81 0.42 9.54 34.99
CA ASP A 81 -0.34 9.86 33.78
C ASP A 81 0.58 9.92 32.54
N ALA A 82 1.78 10.50 32.68
CA ALA A 82 2.79 10.51 31.63
C ALA A 82 3.29 9.09 31.30
N GLN A 83 3.51 8.25 32.32
CA GLN A 83 3.90 6.86 32.13
C GLN A 83 2.81 6.04 31.44
N ALA A 84 1.53 6.24 31.82
CA ALA A 84 0.40 5.59 31.17
C ALA A 84 0.28 5.99 29.70
N THR A 85 0.38 7.29 29.40
CA THR A 85 0.38 7.80 28.02
C THR A 85 1.51 7.20 27.19
N LEU A 86 2.72 7.14 27.75
CA LEU A 86 3.88 6.57 27.08
C LEU A 86 3.72 5.07 26.84
N GLN A 87 3.10 4.34 27.76
CA GLN A 87 2.80 2.92 27.58
C GLN A 87 1.75 2.69 26.48
N ASN A 88 0.71 3.53 26.43
CA ASN A 88 -0.29 3.47 25.36
C ASN A 88 0.36 3.72 23.99
N ALA A 89 1.18 4.76 23.86
CA ALA A 89 1.92 5.05 22.62
C ALA A 89 2.85 3.89 22.20
N ARG A 90 3.48 3.20 23.16
CA ARG A 90 4.28 1.99 22.88
C ARG A 90 3.43 0.84 22.36
N ASN A 91 2.25 0.63 22.93
CA ASN A 91 1.32 -0.41 22.51
C ASN A 91 0.77 -0.11 21.10
N GLU A 92 0.39 1.14 20.82
CA GLU A 92 -0.05 1.59 19.50
C GLU A 92 1.05 1.41 18.45
N LEU A 93 2.29 1.78 18.77
CA LEU A 93 3.43 1.56 17.87
C LEU A 93 3.65 0.07 17.59
N ALA A 94 3.53 -0.79 18.60
CA ALA A 94 3.66 -2.23 18.43
C ALA A 94 2.54 -2.79 17.54
N GLN A 95 1.31 -2.32 17.72
CA GLN A 95 0.17 -2.67 16.87
C GLN A 95 0.39 -2.22 15.42
N ALA A 96 0.76 -0.96 15.20
CA ALA A 96 1.03 -0.42 13.87
C ALA A 96 2.15 -1.19 13.14
N LYS A 97 3.23 -1.58 13.85
CA LYS A 97 4.28 -2.45 13.28
C LYS A 97 3.75 -3.83 12.92
N SER A 98 2.88 -4.41 13.74
CA SER A 98 2.29 -5.72 13.45
C SER A 98 1.38 -5.67 12.22
N GLU A 99 0.60 -4.59 12.05
CA GLU A 99 -0.22 -4.35 10.88
C GLU A 99 0.62 -4.12 9.64
N GLN A 100 1.70 -3.34 9.74
CA GLN A 100 2.65 -3.14 8.66
C GLN A 100 3.21 -4.47 8.15
N LEU A 101 3.67 -5.35 9.05
CA LEU A 101 4.18 -6.68 8.70
C LEU A 101 3.09 -7.57 8.08
N HIS A 102 1.83 -7.44 8.54
CA HIS A 102 0.72 -8.16 7.94
C HIS A 102 0.48 -7.71 6.49
N TRP A 103 0.44 -6.41 6.24
CA TRP A 103 0.26 -5.85 4.90
C TRP A 103 1.43 -6.16 3.97
N GLU A 104 2.66 -6.14 4.48
CA GLU A 104 3.85 -6.53 3.72
C GLU A 104 3.78 -7.99 3.26
N ARG A 105 3.40 -8.91 4.17
CA ARG A 105 3.19 -10.31 3.80
C ARG A 105 2.08 -10.47 2.76
N LYS A 106 0.95 -9.77 2.95
CA LYS A 106 -0.17 -9.82 2.01
C LYS A 106 0.25 -9.29 0.63
N PHE A 107 0.99 -8.19 0.59
CA PHE A 107 1.54 -7.63 -0.64
C PHE A 107 2.46 -8.63 -1.35
N ASN A 108 3.39 -9.24 -0.61
CA ASN A 108 4.30 -10.24 -1.17
C ASN A 108 3.56 -11.47 -1.73
N ASN A 109 2.54 -11.95 -1.03
CA ASN A 109 1.69 -13.05 -1.50
C ASN A 109 0.95 -12.68 -2.79
N LEU A 110 0.31 -11.51 -2.83
CA LEU A 110 -0.38 -11.02 -4.04
C LEU A 110 0.60 -10.84 -5.21
N ASN A 111 1.82 -10.38 -4.93
CA ASN A 111 2.86 -10.28 -5.94
C ASN A 111 3.23 -11.67 -6.46
N HIS A 112 3.41 -12.66 -5.58
CA HIS A 112 3.69 -14.03 -5.99
C HIS A 112 2.57 -14.60 -6.86
N GLU A 113 1.31 -14.48 -6.44
CA GLU A 113 0.13 -14.89 -7.20
C GLU A 113 0.07 -14.20 -8.58
N ARG A 114 0.39 -12.91 -8.65
CA ARG A 114 0.47 -12.17 -9.91
C ARG A 114 1.51 -12.79 -10.85
N HIS A 115 2.70 -13.12 -10.36
CA HIS A 115 3.73 -13.74 -11.18
C HIS A 115 3.31 -15.14 -11.64
N ASP A 116 2.68 -15.93 -10.78
CA ASP A 116 2.16 -17.26 -11.13
C ASP A 116 1.09 -17.20 -12.22
N VAL A 117 0.15 -16.26 -12.11
CA VAL A 117 -0.89 -16.05 -13.13
C VAL A 117 -0.26 -15.61 -14.45
N LEU A 118 0.70 -14.68 -14.43
CA LEU A 118 1.42 -14.25 -15.64
C LEU A 118 2.19 -15.41 -16.30
N ASN A 119 2.84 -16.26 -15.51
CA ASN A 119 3.55 -17.43 -16.02
C ASN A 119 2.59 -18.44 -16.66
N LYS A 120 1.46 -18.73 -16.00
CA LYS A 120 0.41 -19.59 -16.55
C LYS A 120 -0.16 -19.01 -17.85
N LEU A 121 -0.39 -17.70 -17.90
CA LEU A 121 -0.89 -17.03 -19.10
C LEU A 121 0.10 -17.10 -20.25
N LYS A 122 1.40 -16.86 -20.00
CA LYS A 122 2.46 -17.02 -21.00
C LYS A 122 2.51 -18.45 -21.55
N ALA A 123 2.42 -19.45 -20.66
CA ALA A 123 2.42 -20.85 -21.08
C ALA A 123 1.19 -21.21 -21.92
N LEU A 124 0.00 -20.74 -21.56
CA LEU A 124 -1.21 -20.93 -22.35
C LEU A 124 -1.14 -20.22 -23.70
N HIS A 125 -0.62 -18.99 -23.72
CA HIS A 125 -0.42 -18.22 -24.94
C HIS A 125 0.52 -18.93 -25.91
N GLN A 126 1.65 -19.45 -25.40
CA GLN A 126 2.61 -20.23 -26.19
C GLN A 126 1.97 -21.49 -26.78
N LYS A 127 1.23 -22.25 -25.97
CA LYS A 127 0.49 -23.43 -26.45
C LYS A 127 -0.52 -23.09 -27.54
N GLU A 128 -1.20 -21.95 -27.42
CA GLU A 128 -2.19 -21.52 -28.42
C GLU A 128 -1.52 -21.08 -29.72
N ILE A 129 -0.36 -20.42 -29.65
CA ILE A 129 0.46 -20.10 -30.84
C ILE A 129 0.87 -21.38 -31.55
N GLU A 130 1.37 -22.38 -30.82
CA GLU A 130 1.78 -23.67 -31.39
C GLU A 130 0.61 -24.40 -32.06
N ARG A 131 -0.56 -24.41 -31.42
CA ARG A 131 -1.78 -24.96 -32.04
C ARG A 131 -2.17 -24.26 -33.33
N LYS A 132 -2.07 -22.92 -33.37
CA LYS A 132 -2.37 -22.16 -34.61
C LYS A 132 -1.37 -22.51 -35.71
N ARG A 133 -0.07 -22.57 -35.40
CA ARG A 133 0.96 -22.99 -36.37
C ARG A 133 0.69 -24.38 -36.93
N HIS A 134 0.38 -25.36 -36.08
CA HIS A 134 0.06 -26.71 -36.55
C HIS A 134 -1.22 -26.76 -37.41
N LYS A 135 -2.24 -25.96 -37.09
CA LYS A 135 -3.44 -25.86 -37.93
C LYS A 135 -3.12 -25.27 -39.31
N GLU A 136 -2.35 -24.19 -39.36
CA GLU A 136 -1.93 -23.55 -40.62
C GLU A 136 -1.04 -24.47 -41.47
N GLU A 137 -0.14 -25.24 -40.85
CA GLU A 137 0.68 -26.24 -41.53
C GLU A 137 -0.18 -27.39 -42.09
N ALA A 138 -1.14 -27.88 -41.30
CA ALA A 138 -2.06 -28.92 -41.75
C ALA A 138 -2.97 -28.44 -42.90
N GLU A 139 -3.45 -27.19 -42.85
CA GLU A 139 -4.20 -26.58 -43.96
C GLU A 139 -3.35 -26.44 -45.22
N ARG A 140 -2.10 -25.98 -45.09
CA ARG A 140 -1.15 -25.93 -46.23
C ARG A 140 -0.92 -27.32 -46.84
N GLN A 141 -0.71 -28.34 -46.02
CA GLN A 141 -0.54 -29.72 -46.51
C GLN A 141 -1.81 -30.23 -47.21
N ARG A 142 -2.99 -29.95 -46.67
CA ARG A 142 -4.27 -30.30 -47.32
C ARG A 142 -4.43 -29.64 -48.68
N GLN A 143 -4.07 -28.36 -48.80
CA GLN A 143 -4.10 -27.64 -50.09
C GLN A 143 -3.14 -28.25 -51.11
N ILE A 144 -1.92 -28.60 -50.70
CA ILE A 144 -0.94 -29.25 -51.58
C ILE A 144 -1.45 -30.61 -52.06
N LEU A 145 -2.01 -31.43 -51.15
CA LEU A 145 -2.56 -32.73 -51.51
C LEU A 145 -3.78 -32.61 -52.45
N ALA A 146 -4.66 -31.63 -52.22
CA ALA A 146 -5.79 -31.34 -53.10
C ALA A 146 -5.32 -30.93 -54.51
N ALA A 147 -4.34 -30.03 -54.61
CA ALA A 147 -3.77 -29.62 -55.90
C ALA A 147 -3.09 -30.79 -56.64
N ALA A 148 -2.37 -31.66 -55.93
CA ALA A 148 -1.76 -32.85 -56.52
C ALA A 148 -2.81 -33.85 -57.02
N ALA A 149 -3.92 -34.02 -56.30
CA ALA A 149 -5.03 -34.87 -56.72
C ALA A 149 -5.73 -34.32 -57.98
N GLU A 150 -5.98 -33.01 -58.04
CA GLU A 150 -6.54 -32.35 -59.24
C GLU A 150 -5.63 -32.53 -60.47
N GLU A 151 -4.32 -32.40 -60.31
CA GLU A 151 -3.36 -32.58 -61.40
C GLU A 151 -3.31 -34.05 -61.87
N GLN A 152 -3.31 -35.01 -60.94
CA GLN A 152 -3.43 -36.43 -61.30
C GLN A 152 -4.73 -36.74 -62.05
N GLN A 153 -5.85 -36.14 -61.64
CA GLN A 153 -7.12 -36.30 -62.32
C GLN A 153 -7.06 -35.74 -63.75
N ARG A 154 -6.44 -34.57 -63.96
CA ARG A 154 -6.21 -34.00 -65.30
C ARG A 154 -5.36 -34.92 -66.17
N LEU A 155 -4.25 -35.43 -65.65
CA LEU A 155 -3.38 -36.36 -66.37
C LEU A 155 -4.09 -37.67 -66.71
N ALA A 156 -4.92 -38.20 -65.81
CA ALA A 156 -5.71 -39.41 -66.06
C ALA A 156 -6.74 -39.20 -67.18
N VAL A 157 -7.43 -38.05 -67.20
CA VAL A 157 -8.37 -37.70 -68.28
C VAL A 157 -7.64 -37.54 -69.61
N ALA A 158 -6.47 -36.87 -69.62
CA ALA A 158 -5.66 -36.72 -70.83
C ALA A 158 -5.15 -38.08 -71.35
N ALA A 159 -4.70 -38.97 -70.46
CA ALA A 159 -4.28 -40.32 -70.82
C ALA A 159 -5.44 -41.16 -71.40
N ALA A 160 -6.62 -41.09 -70.79
CA ALA A 160 -7.81 -41.75 -71.30
C ALA A 160 -8.22 -41.22 -72.69
N ALA A 161 -8.16 -39.90 -72.89
CA ALA A 161 -8.43 -39.28 -74.17
C ALA A 161 -7.41 -39.70 -75.25
N ALA A 162 -6.12 -39.76 -74.90
CA ALA A 162 -5.07 -40.22 -75.81
C ALA A 162 -5.26 -41.70 -76.19
N ALA A 163 -5.63 -42.56 -75.23
CA ALA A 163 -5.95 -43.96 -75.49
C ALA A 163 -7.16 -44.12 -76.42
N ALA A 164 -8.21 -43.32 -76.23
CA ALA A 164 -9.38 -43.32 -77.11
C ALA A 164 -9.03 -42.89 -78.55
N GLN A 165 -8.18 -41.86 -78.71
CA GLN A 165 -7.70 -41.44 -80.03
C GLN A 165 -6.86 -42.53 -80.71
N GLN A 166 -6.00 -43.24 -79.98
CA GLN A 166 -5.24 -44.36 -80.54
C GLN A 166 -6.15 -45.50 -81.02
N GLN A 167 -7.19 -45.84 -80.26
CA GLN A 167 -8.17 -46.85 -80.69
C GLN A 167 -8.89 -46.42 -81.96
N GLN A 168 -9.30 -45.15 -82.06
CA GLN A 168 -9.94 -44.62 -83.26
C GLN A 168 -9.01 -44.65 -84.48
N GLN A 169 -7.74 -44.26 -84.31
CA GLN A 169 -6.75 -44.38 -85.38
C GLN A 169 -6.53 -45.82 -85.81
N GLN A 170 -6.41 -46.77 -84.87
CA GLN A 170 -6.29 -48.20 -85.19
C GLN A 170 -7.52 -48.73 -85.94
N GLN A 171 -8.73 -48.31 -85.55
CA GLN A 171 -9.95 -48.65 -86.29
C GLN A 171 -9.95 -48.06 -87.70
N LEU A 172 -9.57 -46.80 -87.87
CA LEU A 172 -9.46 -46.16 -89.20
C LEU A 172 -8.40 -46.85 -90.07
N THR A 173 -7.25 -47.23 -89.51
CA THR A 173 -6.22 -48.01 -90.22
C THR A 173 -6.74 -49.39 -90.62
N LEU A 174 -7.47 -50.07 -89.73
CA LEU A 174 -8.09 -51.36 -90.04
C LEU A 174 -9.11 -51.24 -91.17
N ILE A 175 -9.99 -50.24 -91.13
CA ILE A 175 -10.99 -49.96 -92.18
C ILE A 175 -10.29 -49.63 -93.51
N PHE A 176 -9.24 -48.81 -93.50
CA PHE A 176 -8.48 -48.50 -94.71
C PHE A 176 -7.84 -49.74 -95.32
N ASN A 177 -7.22 -50.60 -94.50
CA ASN A 177 -6.63 -51.86 -94.96
C ASN A 177 -7.70 -52.81 -95.53
N LEU A 178 -8.86 -52.93 -94.86
CA LEU A 178 -9.98 -53.76 -95.33
C LEU A 178 -10.58 -53.26 -96.66
N ASN A 179 -10.70 -51.94 -96.85
CA ASN A 179 -11.19 -51.35 -98.10
C ASN A 179 -10.22 -51.51 -99.27
N ASN A 180 -8.91 -51.54 -99.02
CA ASN A 180 -7.91 -51.83 -100.05
C ASN A 180 -7.87 -53.32 -100.43
N PHE A 181 -8.25 -54.23 -99.53
CA PHE A 181 -8.35 -55.66 -99.84
C PHE A 181 -9.61 -56.04 -100.65
N ASN A 182 -10.68 -55.23 -100.61
CA ASN A 182 -11.93 -55.49 -101.35
C ASN A 182 -11.99 -54.84 -102.76
N ASN A 183 -10.90 -54.22 -103.24
CA ASN A 183 -10.81 -53.54 -104.54
C ASN A 183 -9.81 -54.22 -105.52
N ILE A 184 -9.49 -55.50 -105.28
CA ILE A 184 -8.77 -56.40 -106.19
C ILE A 184 -9.73 -57.54 -106.54
#